data_AF-A0A5D0JPD9-F1
#
_entry.id   AF-A0A5D0JPD9-F1
#
_cell.length_a   1.000
_cell.length_b   1.000
_cell.length_c   1.000
_cell.angle_alpha   90.00
_cell.angle_beta   90.00
_cell.angle_gamma   90.00
#
_symmetry.space_group_name_H-M   'P 1'
#
loop_
_entity.id
_entity.type
_entity.pdbx_description
1 polymer ?
#
loop_
_entity_poly.entity_id
_entity_poly.type
_entity_poly.pdbx_seq_one_letter_code
_entity_poly.pdbx_strand_id
1 'polypeptide(L)'
;MKKRYLYLIIILLFNGLTFAQDSLEVKKLYNKIESLEYKIDSISNNTNYLKHSGEISIKSGNEQKLWEFLFPSIIALTVGLFALFGTIYTGKKQRKLSENQLSEQLKQAKNTVEEQIKSSKEILELQIKSADKNAELEFRQNVLSNNRQNWINELRALICDITALINVSALKKTLSYEELRNLKSLITKVELMLNPKKDSEFIKALNKLNNALLKVVTEEIEYSEIGTYETKVLDFTKKTLKTEWERVKKGE
;
A
#
# COMPACT_ATOMS: atom_id res chain seq x y z
N MET A 1 -9.35 -12.29 5.99
CA MET A 1 -9.56 -12.26 4.52
C MET A 1 -11.02 -12.05 4.07
N LYS A 2 -12.04 -12.62 4.73
CA LYS A 2 -13.45 -12.55 4.26
C LYS A 2 -14.09 -11.14 4.22
N LYS A 3 -13.67 -10.18 5.05
CA LYS A 3 -14.26 -8.82 5.05
C LYS A 3 -13.89 -7.97 3.83
N ARG A 4 -12.74 -8.19 3.18
CA ARG A 4 -12.30 -7.38 2.02
C ARG A 4 -13.07 -7.69 0.74
N TYR A 5 -13.50 -8.94 0.56
CA TYR A 5 -14.33 -9.35 -0.58
C TYR A 5 -15.75 -8.78 -0.49
N LEU A 6 -16.29 -8.59 0.72
CA LEU A 6 -17.62 -8.00 0.91
C LEU A 6 -17.67 -6.53 0.44
N TYR A 7 -16.63 -5.73 0.73
CA TYR A 7 -16.55 -4.35 0.26
C TYR A 7 -16.41 -4.25 -1.27
N LEU A 8 -15.66 -5.17 -1.89
CA LEU A 8 -15.49 -5.21 -3.34
C LEU A 8 -16.81 -5.55 -4.06
N ILE A 9 -17.61 -6.44 -3.49
CA ILE A 9 -18.95 -6.79 -4.01
C ILE A 9 -19.92 -5.61 -3.83
N ILE A 10 -19.88 -4.90 -2.71
CA ILE A 10 -20.72 -3.71 -2.48
C ILE A 10 -20.36 -2.58 -3.45
N ILE A 11 -19.06 -2.37 -3.72
CA ILE A 11 -18.59 -1.36 -4.70
C ILE A 11 -18.99 -1.74 -6.13
N LEU A 12 -18.91 -3.03 -6.49
CA LEU A 12 -19.36 -3.51 -7.80
C LEU A 12 -20.88 -3.40 -7.97
N LEU A 13 -21.66 -3.67 -6.92
CA LEU A 13 -23.12 -3.49 -6.94
C LEU A 13 -23.52 -2.01 -7.02
N PHE A 14 -22.79 -1.11 -6.35
CA PHE A 14 -23.07 0.34 -6.40
C PHE A 14 -22.70 0.95 -7.76
N ASN A 15 -21.57 0.55 -8.36
CA ASN A 15 -21.19 1.02 -9.70
C ASN A 15 -22.06 0.43 -10.82
N GLY A 16 -22.61 -0.78 -10.63
CA GLY A 16 -23.61 -1.34 -11.54
C GLY A 16 -24.95 -0.61 -11.48
N LEU A 17 -25.35 -0.12 -10.29
CA LEU A 17 -26.61 0.62 -10.12
C LEU A 17 -26.55 2.03 -10.73
N THR A 18 -25.41 2.72 -10.66
CA THR A 18 -25.27 4.06 -11.27
C THR A 18 -25.29 4.00 -12.80
N PHE A 19 -24.66 2.97 -13.40
CA PHE A 19 -24.74 2.73 -14.84
C PHE A 19 -26.16 2.35 -15.31
N ALA A 20 -26.91 1.64 -14.47
CA ALA A 20 -28.31 1.31 -14.77
C ALA A 20 -29.22 2.55 -14.75
N GLN A 21 -28.94 3.52 -13.87
CA GLN A 21 -29.72 4.75 -13.75
C GLN A 21 -29.49 5.71 -14.92
N ASP A 22 -28.24 5.85 -15.38
CA ASP A 22 -27.90 6.61 -16.59
C ASP A 22 -28.49 5.96 -17.85
N SER A 23 -28.53 4.62 -17.91
CA SER A 23 -29.18 3.91 -19.02
C SER A 23 -30.69 4.19 -19.11
N LEU A 24 -31.35 4.41 -17.96
CA LEU A 24 -32.78 4.70 -17.89
C LEU A 24 -33.07 6.14 -18.33
N GLU A 25 -32.22 7.10 -17.99
CA GLU A 25 -32.35 8.49 -18.44
C GLU A 25 -32.03 8.64 -19.93
N VAL A 26 -31.00 7.95 -20.43
CA VAL A 26 -30.69 7.90 -21.87
C VAL A 26 -31.84 7.28 -22.66
N LYS A 27 -32.47 6.21 -22.13
CA LYS A 27 -33.65 5.59 -22.77
C LYS A 27 -34.88 6.50 -22.76
N LYS A 28 -35.09 7.27 -21.68
CA LYS A 28 -36.14 8.30 -21.63
C LYS A 28 -35.89 9.44 -22.63
N LEU A 29 -34.63 9.85 -22.81
CA LEU A 29 -34.25 10.86 -23.81
C LEU A 29 -34.44 10.34 -25.24
N TYR A 30 -34.05 9.09 -25.51
CA TYR A 30 -34.24 8.46 -26.82
C TYR A 30 -35.72 8.37 -27.22
N ASN A 31 -36.58 7.89 -26.31
CA ASN A 31 -38.02 7.83 -26.54
C ASN A 31 -38.64 9.23 -26.74
N LYS A 32 -38.08 10.26 -26.10
CA LYS A 32 -38.55 11.66 -26.27
C LYS A 32 -38.14 12.21 -27.64
N ILE A 33 -36.94 11.88 -28.12
CA ILE A 33 -36.47 12.24 -29.47
C ILE A 33 -37.32 11.54 -30.54
N GLU A 34 -37.56 10.23 -30.40
CA GLU A 34 -38.40 9.46 -31.33
C GLU A 34 -39.86 9.99 -31.39
N SER A 35 -40.42 10.40 -30.24
CA SER A 35 -41.74 11.05 -30.20
C SER A 35 -41.78 12.43 -30.87
N LEU A 36 -40.65 13.14 -30.93
CA LEU A 36 -40.53 14.43 -31.60
C LEU A 36 -40.37 14.25 -33.12
N GLU A 37 -39.64 13.24 -33.57
CA GLU A 37 -39.56 12.88 -35.00
C GLU A 37 -40.92 12.50 -35.56
N TYR A 38 -41.71 11.68 -34.83
CA TYR A 38 -43.08 11.34 -35.25
C TYR A 38 -44.00 12.57 -35.32
N LYS A 39 -43.78 13.57 -34.45
CA LYS A 39 -44.51 14.84 -34.48
C LYS A 39 -44.11 15.69 -35.69
N ILE A 40 -42.82 15.73 -36.05
CA ILE A 40 -42.34 16.46 -37.22
C ILE A 40 -42.88 15.84 -38.51
N ASP A 41 -42.93 14.50 -38.61
CA ASP A 41 -43.53 13.81 -39.76
C ASP A 41 -45.05 14.00 -39.85
N SER A 42 -45.75 14.10 -38.70
CA SER A 42 -47.18 14.43 -38.69
C SER A 42 -47.48 15.89 -39.09
N ILE A 43 -46.52 16.80 -38.90
CA ILE A 43 -46.63 18.20 -39.36
C ILE A 43 -46.27 18.31 -40.85
N SER A 44 -45.34 17.48 -41.34
CA SER A 44 -44.98 17.37 -42.76
C SER A 44 -46.15 16.85 -43.62
N ASN A 45 -46.93 15.90 -43.07
CA ASN A 45 -48.08 15.31 -43.77
C ASN A 45 -49.40 16.06 -43.57
N ASN A 46 -49.40 17.21 -42.88
CA ASN A 46 -50.54 18.11 -42.80
C ASN A 46 -50.27 19.43 -43.56
N THR A 47 -49.62 19.30 -44.73
CA THR A 47 -49.69 20.33 -45.77
C THR A 47 -51.06 20.28 -46.42
N ASN A 48 -52.08 20.71 -45.66
CA ASN A 48 -53.29 21.24 -46.28
C ASN A 48 -52.84 22.37 -47.20
N TYR A 49 -52.76 22.07 -48.49
CA TYR A 49 -52.57 23.03 -49.55
C TYR A 49 -53.58 24.16 -49.34
N LEU A 50 -53.10 25.29 -48.82
CA LEU A 50 -53.81 26.55 -48.92
C LEU A 50 -53.94 26.83 -50.42
N LYS A 51 -55.10 26.45 -50.97
CA LYS A 51 -55.57 26.95 -52.27
C LYS A 51 -55.73 28.46 -52.12
N HIS A 52 -54.67 29.20 -52.37
CA HIS A 52 -54.77 30.62 -52.70
C HIS A 52 -55.25 30.73 -54.16
N SER A 53 -56.56 30.59 -54.35
CA SER A 53 -57.23 31.11 -55.55
C SER A 53 -57.45 32.60 -55.33
N GLY A 54 -56.45 33.38 -55.71
CA GLY A 54 -56.53 34.83 -55.80
C GLY A 54 -55.68 35.26 -56.98
N GLU A 55 -56.31 35.38 -58.15
CA GLU A 55 -55.70 36.00 -59.31
C GLU A 55 -55.52 37.50 -58.99
N ILE A 56 -54.32 37.87 -58.55
CA ILE A 56 -53.94 39.27 -58.34
C ILE A 56 -53.69 39.86 -59.72
N SER A 57 -54.75 40.39 -60.35
CA SER A 57 -54.60 41.25 -61.52
C SER A 57 -54.01 42.59 -61.07
N ILE A 58 -52.70 42.76 -61.26
CA ILE A 58 -52.00 44.03 -61.04
C ILE A 58 -52.46 44.98 -62.16
N LYS A 59 -53.44 45.84 -61.87
CA LYS A 59 -53.73 46.99 -62.73
C LYS A 59 -52.55 47.96 -62.60
N SER A 60 -51.72 47.98 -63.65
CA SER A 60 -50.70 49.00 -63.90
C SER A 60 -51.36 50.38 -63.95
N GLY A 61 -51.19 51.14 -62.87
CA GLY A 61 -51.69 52.50 -62.76
C GLY A 61 -51.20 53.12 -61.46
N ASN A 62 -50.24 54.04 -61.58
CA ASN A 62 -49.56 54.81 -60.54
C ASN A 62 -48.45 54.10 -59.74
N GLU A 63 -47.22 54.22 -60.25
CA GLU A 63 -45.95 53.83 -59.65
C GLU A 63 -45.69 54.43 -58.25
N GLN A 64 -46.41 55.47 -57.83
CA GLN A 64 -46.23 56.12 -56.53
C GLN A 64 -46.76 55.30 -55.33
N LYS A 65 -47.77 54.43 -55.50
CA LYS A 65 -48.34 53.62 -54.38
C LYS A 65 -47.54 52.36 -54.03
N LEU A 66 -46.68 51.87 -54.93
CA LEU A 66 -45.83 50.71 -54.68
C LEU A 66 -44.72 51.03 -53.66
N TRP A 67 -44.21 52.26 -53.68
CA TRP A 67 -43.17 52.69 -52.75
C TRP A 67 -43.67 52.77 -51.30
N GLU A 68 -44.89 53.25 -51.07
CA GLU A 68 -45.50 53.31 -49.73
C GLU A 68 -45.69 51.91 -49.12
N PHE A 69 -45.96 50.90 -49.94
CA PHE A 69 -46.12 49.51 -49.49
C PHE A 69 -44.79 48.76 -49.32
N LEU A 70 -43.81 49.00 -50.19
CA LEU A 70 -42.52 48.29 -50.14
C LEU A 70 -41.55 48.87 -49.10
N PHE A 71 -41.63 50.17 -48.80
CA PHE A 71 -40.66 50.84 -47.93
C PHE A 71 -40.58 50.27 -46.50
N PRO A 72 -41.70 49.97 -45.79
CA PRO A 72 -41.64 49.33 -44.48
C PRO A 72 -41.00 47.94 -44.52
N SER A 73 -41.24 47.18 -45.59
CA SER A 73 -40.65 45.84 -45.78
C SER A 73 -39.14 45.92 -46.01
N ILE A 74 -38.67 46.90 -46.78
CA ILE A 74 -37.24 47.15 -47.00
C ILE A 74 -36.55 47.55 -45.70
N ILE A 75 -37.16 48.43 -44.90
CA ILE A 75 -36.63 48.82 -43.57
C ILE A 75 -36.57 47.59 -42.65
N ALA A 76 -37.65 46.80 -42.56
CA ALA A 76 -37.68 45.59 -41.73
C ALA A 76 -36.60 44.58 -42.13
N LEU A 77 -36.40 44.37 -43.44
CA LEU A 77 -35.36 43.48 -43.96
C LEU A 77 -33.95 44.01 -43.63
N THR A 78 -33.76 45.33 -43.72
CA THR A 78 -32.49 45.99 -43.38
C THR A 78 -32.18 45.88 -41.89
N VAL A 79 -33.16 46.13 -41.01
CA VAL A 79 -33.02 45.96 -39.55
C VAL A 79 -32.76 44.49 -39.20
N GLY A 80 -33.47 43.55 -39.85
CA GLY A 80 -33.24 42.12 -39.69
C GLY A 80 -31.83 41.70 -40.10
N LEU A 81 -31.31 42.24 -41.21
CA LEU A 81 -29.92 42.03 -41.65
C LEU A 81 -28.93 42.56 -40.61
N PHE A 82 -29.11 43.79 -40.11
CA PHE A 82 -28.23 44.34 -39.07
C PHE A 82 -28.27 43.52 -37.77
N ALA A 83 -29.43 43.00 -37.37
CA ALA A 83 -29.56 42.11 -36.22
C ALA A 83 -28.84 40.77 -36.44
N LEU A 84 -28.96 40.18 -37.64
CA LEU A 84 -28.22 38.97 -38.02
C LEU A 84 -26.71 39.19 -38.03
N PHE A 85 -26.23 40.31 -38.57
CA PHE A 85 -24.81 40.66 -38.52
C PHE A 85 -24.33 40.87 -37.08
N GLY A 86 -25.11 41.55 -36.24
CA GLY A 86 -24.82 41.75 -34.83
C GLY A 86 -24.68 40.43 -34.07
N THR A 87 -25.64 39.52 -34.24
CA THR A 87 -25.63 38.19 -33.59
C THR A 87 -24.48 37.29 -34.07
N ILE A 88 -24.15 37.31 -35.37
CA ILE A 88 -23.00 36.57 -35.90
C ILE A 88 -21.69 37.13 -35.34
N TYR A 89 -21.56 38.46 -35.26
CA TYR A 89 -20.36 39.11 -34.75
C TYR A 89 -20.15 38.85 -33.25
N THR A 90 -21.20 39.00 -32.43
CA THR A 90 -21.14 38.71 -31.00
C THR A 90 -20.92 37.22 -30.74
N GLY A 91 -21.55 36.35 -31.52
CA GLY A 91 -21.35 34.90 -31.44
C GLY A 91 -19.90 34.49 -31.73
N LYS A 92 -19.24 35.07 -32.75
CA LYS A 92 -17.81 34.83 -33.01
C LYS A 92 -16.92 35.27 -31.86
N LYS A 93 -17.18 36.46 -31.29
CA LYS A 93 -16.43 36.97 -30.13
C LYS A 93 -16.62 36.09 -28.90
N GLN A 94 -17.85 35.65 -28.64
CA GLN A 94 -18.17 34.78 -27.51
C GLN A 94 -17.51 33.40 -27.65
N ARG A 95 -17.53 32.80 -28.85
CA ARG A 95 -16.82 31.54 -29.11
C ARG A 95 -15.33 31.64 -28.80
N LYS A 96 -14.66 32.69 -29.26
CA LYS A 96 -13.23 32.91 -28.96
C LYS A 96 -12.96 33.08 -27.47
N LEU A 97 -13.84 33.77 -26.73
CA LEU A 97 -13.73 33.90 -25.28
C LEU A 97 -13.93 32.56 -24.57
N SER A 98 -14.92 31.77 -24.99
CA SER A 98 -15.15 30.42 -24.44
C SER A 98 -14.00 29.45 -24.75
N GLU A 99 -13.41 29.53 -25.94
CA GLU A 99 -12.20 28.75 -26.30
C GLU A 99 -11.03 29.10 -25.39
N ASN A 100 -10.79 30.40 -25.15
CA ASN A 100 -9.74 30.85 -24.24
C ASN A 100 -9.98 30.35 -22.81
N GLN A 101 -11.20 30.50 -22.29
CA GLN A 101 -11.58 30.03 -20.95
C GLN A 101 -11.42 28.51 -20.82
N LEU A 102 -11.83 27.75 -21.84
CA LEU A 102 -11.67 26.30 -21.85
C LEU A 102 -10.19 25.91 -21.84
N SER A 103 -9.36 26.61 -22.63
CA SER A 103 -7.92 26.36 -22.65
C SER A 103 -7.25 26.64 -21.30
N GLU A 104 -7.68 27.70 -20.60
CA GLU A 104 -7.19 28.02 -19.25
C GLU A 104 -7.64 26.98 -18.23
N GLN A 105 -8.90 26.54 -18.28
CA GLN A 105 -9.41 25.47 -17.42
C GLN A 105 -8.67 24.15 -17.65
N LEU A 106 -8.41 23.78 -18.91
CA LEU A 106 -7.63 22.59 -19.24
C LEU A 106 -6.20 22.70 -18.71
N LYS A 107 -5.58 23.87 -18.80
CA LYS A 107 -4.23 24.11 -18.26
C LYS A 107 -4.21 24.01 -16.74
N GLN A 108 -5.20 24.58 -16.05
CA GLN A 108 -5.34 24.48 -14.60
C GLN A 108 -5.57 23.04 -14.16
N ALA A 109 -6.51 22.33 -14.80
CA ALA A 109 -6.79 20.93 -14.52
C ALA A 109 -5.53 20.06 -14.72
N LYS A 110 -4.78 20.28 -15.80
CA LYS A 110 -3.51 19.59 -16.04
C LYS A 110 -2.51 19.83 -14.92
N ASN A 111 -2.30 21.08 -14.52
CA ASN A 111 -1.36 21.42 -13.44
C ASN A 111 -1.78 20.77 -12.11
N THR A 112 -3.08 20.82 -11.76
CA THR A 112 -3.59 20.19 -10.54
C THR A 112 -3.40 18.67 -10.55
N VAL A 113 -3.63 18.01 -11.69
CA VAL A 113 -3.39 16.56 -11.83
C VAL A 113 -1.89 16.25 -11.70
N GLU A 114 -1.01 17.03 -12.31
CA GLU A 114 0.45 16.86 -12.19
C GLU A 114 0.93 17.02 -10.74
N GLU A 115 0.43 18.03 -10.02
CA GLU A 115 0.72 18.23 -8.60
C GLU A 115 0.21 17.09 -7.72
N GLN A 116 -1.01 16.60 -7.98
CA GLN A 116 -1.57 15.45 -7.26
C GLN A 116 -0.78 14.17 -7.51
N ILE A 117 -0.35 13.92 -8.75
CA ILE A 117 0.50 12.78 -9.09
C ILE A 117 1.84 12.89 -8.37
N LYS A 118 2.46 14.07 -8.38
CA LYS A 118 3.74 14.32 -7.70
C LYS A 118 3.62 14.08 -6.19
N SER A 119 2.60 14.66 -5.55
CA SER A 119 2.35 14.48 -4.12
C SER A 119 2.07 13.00 -3.77
N SER A 120 1.27 12.32 -4.58
CA SER A 120 0.97 10.89 -4.38
C SER A 120 2.24 10.03 -4.48
N LYS A 121 3.13 10.34 -5.42
CA LYS A 121 4.41 9.66 -5.58
C LYS A 121 5.29 9.85 -4.34
N GLU A 122 5.42 11.07 -3.84
CA GLU A 122 6.20 11.37 -2.63
C GLU A 122 5.65 10.64 -1.40
N ILE A 123 4.33 10.59 -1.22
CA ILE A 123 3.67 9.85 -0.14
C ILE A 123 3.96 8.35 -0.23
N LEU A 124 3.85 7.77 -1.44
CA LEU A 124 4.14 6.35 -1.66
C LEU A 124 5.61 6.02 -1.37
N GLU A 125 6.54 6.86 -1.80
CA GLU A 125 7.97 6.67 -1.49
C GLU A 125 8.24 6.70 0.02
N LEU A 126 7.61 7.60 0.76
CA LEU A 126 7.71 7.65 2.22
C LEU A 126 7.08 6.42 2.89
N GLN A 127 5.93 5.96 2.39
CA GLN A 127 5.27 4.76 2.89
C GLN A 127 6.11 3.51 2.67
N ILE A 128 6.73 3.36 1.48
CA ILE A 128 7.63 2.26 1.17
C ILE A 128 8.82 2.27 2.14
N LYS A 129 9.50 3.43 2.28
CA LYS A 129 10.63 3.56 3.21
C LYS A 129 10.25 3.24 4.66
N SER A 130 9.06 3.67 5.10
CA SER A 130 8.57 3.35 6.44
C SER A 130 8.22 1.87 6.58
N ALA A 131 7.63 1.25 5.57
CA ALA A 131 7.30 -0.17 5.58
C ALA A 131 8.56 -1.03 5.62
N ASP A 132 9.59 -0.69 4.84
CA ASP A 132 10.88 -1.37 4.85
C ASP A 132 11.55 -1.29 6.23
N LYS A 133 11.59 -0.08 6.82
CA LYS A 133 12.14 0.12 8.16
C LYS A 133 11.37 -0.67 9.23
N ASN A 134 10.03 -0.71 9.14
CA ASN A 134 9.21 -1.48 10.06
C ASN A 134 9.43 -2.98 9.88
N ALA A 135 9.52 -3.48 8.65
CA ALA A 135 9.82 -4.88 8.37
C ALA A 135 11.20 -5.28 8.89
N GLU A 136 12.20 -4.41 8.78
CA GLU A 136 13.53 -4.64 9.36
C GLU A 136 13.48 -4.73 10.89
N LEU A 137 12.73 -3.82 11.55
CA LEU A 137 12.54 -3.84 12.99
C LEU A 137 11.80 -5.10 13.46
N GLU A 138 10.72 -5.46 12.77
CA GLU A 138 9.97 -6.69 13.04
C GLU A 138 10.83 -7.93 12.85
N PHE A 139 11.65 -7.99 11.80
CA PHE A 139 12.58 -9.08 11.58
C PHE A 139 13.61 -9.20 12.71
N ARG A 140 14.25 -8.09 13.10
CA ARG A 140 15.22 -8.06 14.20
C ARG A 140 14.57 -8.50 15.51
N GLN A 141 13.39 -7.98 15.83
CA GLN A 141 12.68 -8.33 17.06
C GLN A 141 12.18 -9.78 17.06
N ASN A 142 11.55 -10.25 15.99
CA ASN A 142 10.89 -11.56 16.00
C ASN A 142 11.85 -12.70 15.70
N VAL A 143 12.84 -12.52 14.83
CA VAL A 143 13.74 -13.60 14.43
C VAL A 143 14.97 -13.62 15.33
N LEU A 144 15.68 -12.50 15.47
CA LEU A 144 16.94 -12.47 16.22
C LEU A 144 16.71 -12.61 17.72
N SER A 145 15.73 -11.88 18.28
CA SER A 145 15.45 -11.97 19.72
C SER A 145 14.96 -13.36 20.12
N ASN A 146 14.05 -13.97 19.35
CA ASN A 146 13.55 -15.33 19.66
C ASN A 146 14.64 -16.39 19.52
N ASN A 147 15.44 -16.35 18.44
CA ASN A 147 16.56 -17.27 18.27
C ASN A 147 17.57 -17.14 19.43
N ARG A 148 17.82 -15.91 19.89
CA ARG A 148 18.73 -15.66 21.01
C ARG A 148 18.15 -16.11 22.35
N GLN A 149 16.86 -15.93 22.58
CA GLN A 149 16.19 -16.46 23.77
C GLN A 149 16.25 -17.99 23.81
N ASN A 150 16.01 -18.65 22.68
CA ASN A 150 16.16 -20.10 22.56
C ASN A 150 17.59 -20.54 22.86
N TRP A 151 18.59 -19.88 22.26
CA TRP A 151 20.00 -20.14 22.54
C TRP A 151 20.35 -19.93 24.02
N ILE A 152 19.85 -18.85 24.65
CA ILE A 152 20.04 -18.57 26.08
C ILE A 152 19.47 -19.72 26.95
N ASN A 153 18.26 -20.18 26.62
CA ASN A 153 17.59 -21.22 27.39
C ASN A 153 18.27 -22.58 27.23
N GLU A 154 18.70 -22.91 26.02
CA GLU A 154 19.43 -24.14 25.76
C GLU A 154 20.81 -24.14 26.42
N LEU A 155 21.54 -23.02 26.38
CA LEU A 155 22.80 -22.88 27.10
C LEU A 155 22.61 -23.05 28.61
N ARG A 156 21.54 -22.48 29.20
CA ARG A 156 21.21 -22.70 30.62
C ARG A 156 20.97 -24.17 30.94
N ALA A 157 20.17 -24.86 30.12
CA ALA A 157 19.87 -26.27 30.30
C ALA A 157 21.14 -27.13 30.28
N LEU A 158 22.00 -26.93 29.27
CA LEU A 158 23.26 -27.68 29.16
C LEU A 158 24.20 -27.45 30.35
N ILE A 159 24.30 -26.21 30.84
CA ILE A 159 25.13 -25.90 32.02
C ILE A 159 24.53 -26.51 33.29
N CYS A 160 23.20 -26.50 33.44
CA CYS A 160 22.53 -27.19 34.54
C CYS A 160 22.82 -28.70 34.52
N ASP A 161 22.77 -29.34 33.36
CA ASP A 161 23.05 -30.77 33.20
C ASP A 161 24.52 -31.09 33.54
N ILE A 162 25.47 -30.26 33.07
CA ILE A 162 26.90 -30.39 33.40
C ILE A 162 27.11 -30.29 34.91
N THR A 163 26.58 -29.25 35.54
CA THR A 163 26.66 -29.03 36.99
C THR A 163 26.01 -30.17 37.77
N ALA A 164 24.84 -30.66 37.36
CA ALA A 164 24.16 -31.77 38.03
C ALA A 164 24.99 -33.06 37.99
N LEU A 165 25.53 -33.42 36.82
CA LEU A 165 26.37 -34.61 36.66
C LEU A 165 27.67 -34.52 37.45
N ILE A 166 28.30 -33.33 37.49
CA ILE A 166 29.48 -33.08 38.33
C ILE A 166 29.11 -33.29 39.80
N ASN A 167 28.06 -32.65 40.30
CA ASN A 167 27.68 -32.77 41.72
C ASN A 167 27.32 -34.20 42.13
N VAL A 168 26.61 -34.95 41.27
CA VAL A 168 26.32 -36.37 41.53
C VAL A 168 27.60 -37.21 41.60
N SER A 169 28.54 -36.96 40.68
CA SER A 169 29.83 -37.67 40.68
C SER A 169 30.69 -37.29 41.90
N ALA A 170 30.59 -36.05 42.37
CA ALA A 170 31.23 -35.57 43.59
C ALA A 170 30.77 -36.34 44.82
N LEU A 171 29.45 -36.54 44.95
CA LEU A 171 28.85 -37.29 46.05
C LEU A 171 29.28 -38.77 46.04
N LYS A 172 29.39 -39.37 44.85
CA LYS A 172 29.90 -40.73 44.66
C LYS A 172 31.42 -40.83 44.85
N LYS A 173 32.13 -39.70 44.86
CA LYS A 173 33.61 -39.59 44.83
C LYS A 173 34.27 -40.40 43.72
N THR A 174 33.52 -40.69 42.66
CA THR A 174 33.94 -41.52 41.54
C THR A 174 33.26 -41.01 40.28
N LEU A 175 33.94 -41.11 39.14
CA LEU A 175 33.42 -40.72 37.84
C LEU A 175 33.61 -41.89 36.87
N SER A 176 32.51 -42.48 36.40
CA SER A 176 32.58 -43.56 35.42
C SER A 176 32.97 -43.05 34.03
N TYR A 177 33.52 -43.92 33.18
CA TYR A 177 33.82 -43.60 31.78
C TYR A 177 32.57 -43.16 30.99
N GLU A 178 31.40 -43.72 31.31
CA GLU A 178 30.14 -43.35 30.67
C GLU A 178 29.70 -41.94 31.07
N GLU A 179 29.76 -41.60 32.37
CA GLU A 179 29.48 -40.25 32.86
C GLU A 179 30.46 -39.23 32.26
N LEU A 180 31.76 -39.57 32.15
CA LEU A 180 32.76 -38.74 31.49
C LEU A 180 32.42 -38.51 30.00
N ARG A 181 32.02 -39.55 29.27
CA ARG A 181 31.61 -39.44 27.86
C ARG A 181 30.41 -38.49 27.72
N ASN A 182 29.43 -38.60 28.60
CA ASN A 182 28.25 -37.75 28.60
C ASN A 182 28.62 -36.28 28.91
N LEU A 183 29.43 -36.05 29.95
CA LEU A 183 29.94 -34.72 30.29
C LEU A 183 30.72 -34.10 29.12
N LYS A 184 31.60 -34.86 28.47
CA LYS A 184 32.35 -34.39 27.31
C LYS A 184 31.43 -34.00 26.16
N SER A 185 30.38 -34.80 25.90
CA SER A 185 29.38 -34.45 24.88
C SER A 185 28.67 -33.13 25.18
N LEU A 186 28.25 -32.92 26.43
CA LEU A 186 27.61 -31.67 26.86
C LEU A 186 28.56 -30.48 26.75
N ILE A 187 29.81 -30.63 27.21
CA ILE A 187 30.84 -29.59 27.11
C ILE A 187 31.07 -29.20 25.66
N THR A 188 31.25 -30.17 24.75
CA THR A 188 31.44 -29.89 23.32
C THR A 188 30.22 -29.18 22.71
N LYS A 189 28.99 -29.55 23.11
CA LYS A 189 27.80 -28.81 22.66
C LYS A 189 27.85 -27.34 23.10
N VAL A 190 28.20 -27.08 24.35
CA VAL A 190 28.36 -25.71 24.86
C VAL A 190 29.45 -24.97 24.08
N GLU A 191 30.61 -25.58 23.84
CA GLU A 191 31.70 -24.97 23.06
C GLU A 191 31.26 -24.57 21.64
N LEU A 192 30.47 -25.40 20.97
CA LEU A 192 29.93 -25.11 19.63
C LEU A 192 28.88 -24.00 19.63
N MET A 193 28.18 -23.79 20.75
CA MET A 193 27.21 -22.70 20.92
C MET A 193 27.86 -21.35 21.21
N LEU A 194 29.12 -21.33 21.67
CA LEU A 194 29.82 -20.11 22.07
C LEU A 194 30.56 -19.47 20.90
N ASN A 195 30.75 -18.14 20.96
CA ASN A 195 31.52 -17.43 19.93
C ASN A 195 33.02 -17.46 20.30
N PRO A 196 33.90 -18.05 19.47
CA PRO A 196 35.31 -18.20 19.83
C PRO A 196 36.06 -16.89 20.08
N LYS A 197 35.64 -15.80 19.41
CA LYS A 197 36.29 -14.48 19.57
C LYS A 197 35.84 -13.79 20.85
N LYS A 198 34.55 -13.86 21.16
CA LYS A 198 33.94 -13.17 22.30
C LYS A 198 34.08 -13.94 23.60
N ASP A 199 33.92 -15.26 23.55
CA ASP A 199 33.81 -16.15 24.71
C ASP A 199 35.05 -17.04 24.87
N SER A 200 36.22 -16.57 24.38
CA SER A 200 37.47 -17.34 24.42
C SER A 200 37.89 -17.79 25.82
N GLU A 201 37.66 -16.95 26.84
CA GLU A 201 37.96 -17.29 28.24
C GLU A 201 37.01 -18.37 28.77
N PHE A 202 35.75 -18.34 28.36
CA PHE A 202 34.76 -19.35 28.72
C PHE A 202 35.14 -20.71 28.11
N ILE A 203 35.49 -20.73 26.82
CA ILE A 203 35.99 -21.94 26.14
C ILE A 203 37.25 -22.48 26.83
N LYS A 204 38.20 -21.61 27.23
CA LYS A 204 39.38 -22.03 28.00
C LYS A 204 39.00 -22.64 29.36
N ALA A 205 37.99 -22.10 30.05
CA ALA A 205 37.50 -22.65 31.30
C ALA A 205 36.86 -24.03 31.12
N LEU A 206 36.06 -24.23 30.06
CA LEU A 206 35.46 -25.52 29.71
C LEU A 206 36.53 -26.57 29.40
N ASN A 207 37.56 -26.21 28.63
CA ASN A 207 38.68 -27.11 28.34
C ASN A 207 39.45 -27.50 29.60
N LYS A 208 39.68 -26.57 30.52
CA LYS A 208 40.31 -26.87 31.82
C LYS A 208 39.45 -27.80 32.66
N LEU A 209 38.13 -27.58 32.70
CA LEU A 209 37.19 -28.47 33.38
C LEU A 209 37.21 -29.88 32.78
N ASN A 210 37.16 -30.00 31.45
CA ASN A 210 37.23 -31.29 30.76
C ASN A 210 38.54 -32.03 31.05
N ASN A 211 39.68 -31.32 31.06
CA ASN A 211 40.97 -31.92 31.41
C ASN A 211 41.02 -32.35 32.89
N ALA A 212 40.44 -31.58 33.81
CA ALA A 212 40.35 -31.97 35.21
C ALA A 212 39.48 -33.24 35.38
N LEU A 213 38.34 -33.33 34.68
CA LEU A 213 37.49 -34.52 34.69
C LEU A 213 38.22 -35.76 34.18
N LEU A 214 39.07 -35.63 33.15
CA LEU A 214 39.91 -36.73 32.67
C LEU A 214 40.90 -37.20 33.74
N LYS A 215 41.54 -36.27 34.44
CA LYS A 215 42.50 -36.55 35.51
C LYS A 215 41.87 -37.26 36.71
N VAL A 216 40.60 -36.97 36.99
CA VAL A 216 39.85 -37.63 38.07
C VAL A 216 39.60 -39.09 37.72
N VAL A 217 39.29 -39.40 36.45
CA VAL A 217 39.12 -40.78 35.97
C VAL A 217 40.45 -41.55 35.97
N THR A 218 41.58 -40.87 35.75
CA THR A 218 42.91 -41.47 35.83
C THR A 218 43.50 -41.48 37.24
N GLU A 219 42.73 -41.09 38.26
CA GLU A 219 43.15 -41.01 39.67
C GLU A 219 44.35 -40.07 39.92
N GLU A 220 44.61 -39.12 39.01
CA GLU A 220 45.69 -38.14 39.13
C GLU A 220 45.36 -37.00 40.10
N ILE A 221 44.08 -36.66 40.27
CA ILE A 221 43.60 -35.60 41.16
C ILE A 221 42.34 -36.03 41.91
N GLU A 222 42.11 -35.42 43.08
CA GLU A 222 40.87 -35.62 43.83
C GLU A 222 39.71 -34.83 43.23
N TYR A 223 38.49 -35.36 43.41
CA TYR A 223 37.26 -34.69 42.97
C TYR A 223 37.07 -33.30 43.61
N SER A 224 37.60 -33.11 44.83
CA SER A 224 37.54 -31.86 45.58
C SER A 224 38.11 -30.67 44.81
N GLU A 225 39.06 -30.90 43.90
CA GLU A 225 39.69 -29.86 43.08
C GLU A 225 38.80 -29.37 41.91
N ILE A 226 37.80 -30.16 41.50
CA ILE A 226 36.92 -29.86 40.36
C ILE A 226 36.07 -28.61 40.62
N GLY A 227 35.66 -28.39 41.87
CA GLY A 227 34.74 -27.30 42.25
C GLY A 227 35.26 -25.92 41.84
N THR A 228 36.59 -25.73 41.80
CA THR A 228 37.20 -24.47 41.33
C THR A 228 37.01 -24.23 39.84
N TYR A 229 37.02 -25.28 39.01
CA TYR A 229 36.80 -25.21 37.57
C TYR A 229 35.31 -25.04 37.25
N GLU A 230 34.45 -25.78 37.96
CA GLU A 230 33.00 -25.63 37.87
C GLU A 230 32.55 -24.20 38.18
N THR A 231 33.03 -23.63 39.28
CA THR A 231 32.70 -22.25 39.68
C THR A 231 33.09 -21.24 38.60
N LYS A 232 34.28 -21.39 37.99
CA LYS A 232 34.72 -20.53 36.88
C LYS A 232 33.82 -20.64 35.65
N VAL A 233 33.42 -21.87 35.28
CA VAL A 233 32.48 -22.12 34.18
C VAL A 233 31.13 -21.44 34.46
N LEU A 234 30.62 -21.52 35.68
CA LEU A 234 29.38 -20.85 36.09
C LEU A 234 29.51 -19.33 36.04
N ASP A 235 30.63 -18.75 36.45
CA ASP A 235 30.84 -17.30 36.42
C ASP A 235 30.89 -16.77 34.99
N PHE A 236 31.61 -17.45 34.08
CA PHE A 236 31.59 -17.10 32.66
C PHE A 236 30.20 -17.28 32.05
N THR A 237 29.48 -18.35 32.39
CA THR A 237 28.09 -18.57 31.96
C THR A 237 27.20 -17.39 32.36
N LYS A 238 27.24 -16.97 33.63
CA LYS A 238 26.44 -15.83 34.13
C LYS A 238 26.78 -14.54 33.38
N LYS A 239 28.07 -14.27 33.13
CA LYS A 239 28.52 -13.09 32.39
C LYS A 239 28.03 -13.09 30.95
N THR A 240 28.17 -14.20 30.24
CA THR A 240 27.71 -14.35 28.85
C THR A 240 26.20 -14.25 28.77
N LEU A 241 25.46 -14.97 29.63
CA LEU A 241 23.99 -14.92 29.65
C LEU A 241 23.46 -13.52 29.99
N LYS A 242 24.05 -12.82 30.95
CA LYS A 242 23.67 -11.43 31.26
C LYS A 242 23.88 -10.51 30.06
N THR A 243 25.01 -10.65 29.37
CA THR A 243 25.32 -9.85 28.19
C THR A 243 24.33 -10.09 27.06
N GLU A 244 24.01 -11.35 26.78
CA GLU A 244 23.08 -11.72 25.72
C GLU A 244 21.62 -11.37 26.08
N TRP A 245 21.25 -11.46 27.36
CA TRP A 245 19.93 -11.03 27.84
C TRP A 245 19.69 -9.53 27.66
N GLU A 246 20.71 -8.70 27.92
CA GLU A 246 20.58 -7.25 27.67
C GLU A 246 20.47 -6.93 26.17
N ARG A 247 21.00 -7.76 25.28
CA ARG A 247 20.81 -7.62 23.83
C ARG A 247 19.40 -8.02 23.38
N VAL A 248 18.86 -9.12 23.95
CA VAL A 248 17.45 -9.51 23.77
C VAL A 248 16.49 -8.36 24.13
N LYS A 249 16.71 -7.71 25.29
CA LYS A 249 15.88 -6.57 25.72
C LYS A 249 15.93 -5.37 24.77
N LYS A 250 17.04 -5.19 24.07
CA LYS A 250 17.22 -4.11 23.08
C LYS A 250 16.68 -4.47 21.70
N GLY A 251 16.27 -5.71 21.48
CA GLY A 251 15.85 -6.20 20.16
C GLY A 251 17.00 -6.38 19.17
N GLU A 252 18.21 -6.62 19.68
CA GLU A 252 19.40 -6.95 18.86
C GLU A 252 19.51 -8.43 18.50
#